data_AF-A0A0F8DJB9-F1
#
_entry.id   AF-A0A0F8DJB9-F1
#
_cell.length_a   1.000
_cell.length_b   1.000
_cell.length_c   1.000
_cell.angle_alpha   90.00
_cell.angle_beta   90.00
_cell.angle_gamma   90.00
#
_symmetry.space_group_name_H-M   'P 1'
#
loop_
_entity.id
_entity.type
_entity.pdbx_description
1 polymer ?
#
loop_
_entity_poly.entity_id
_entity_poly.type
_entity_poly.pdbx_seq_one_letter_code
_entity_poly.pdbx_strand_id
1 'polypeptide(L)' 'MILAEILNQLKELEIKFKEISYPLEATFQPSFFFQILKAELESMVIRIIIFLIKETGLNRVKYKHG' A
#
# COMPACT_ATOMS: atom_id res chain seq x y z
N MET A 1 -22.16 0.26 23.13
CA MET A 1 -20.90 -0.52 23.23
C MET A 1 -20.18 -0.38 21.90
N ILE A 2 -19.13 0.45 21.84
CA ILE A 2 -18.38 0.75 20.61
C ILE A 2 -17.88 -0.53 19.91
N LEU A 3 -17.49 -1.54 20.69
CA LEU A 3 -17.03 -2.83 20.15
C LEU A 3 -18.09 -3.54 19.31
N ALA A 4 -19.36 -3.49 19.73
CA ALA A 4 -20.45 -4.15 19.00
C ALA A 4 -20.74 -3.46 17.66
N GLU A 5 -20.65 -2.13 17.62
CA GLU A 5 -20.78 -1.35 16.38
C GLU A 5 -19.62 -1.63 15.43
N ILE A 6 -18.38 -1.67 15.94
CA ILE A 6 -17.20 -2.03 15.14
C ILE A 6 -17.36 -3.44 14.56
N LEU A 7 -17.79 -4.41 15.36
CA LEU A 7 -18.00 -5.79 14.90
C LEU A 7 -19.09 -5.89 13.83
N ASN A 8 -20.15 -5.09 13.94
CA ASN A 8 -21.19 -5.03 12.89
C ASN A 8 -20.65 -4.43 11.59
N GLN A 9 -19.90 -3.32 11.67
CA GLN A 9 -19.27 -2.71 10.49
C GLN A 9 -18.30 -3.67 9.80
N LEU A 10 -17.54 -4.46 10.57
CA LEU A 10 -16.64 -5.48 10.02
C LEU A 10 -17.40 -6.61 9.30
N LYS A 11 -18.55 -7.04 9.84
CA LYS A 11 -19.40 -8.04 9.17
C LYS A 11 -19.98 -7.53 7.86
N GLU A 12 -20.46 -6.29 7.84
CA GLU A 12 -20.98 -5.68 6.61
C GLU A 12 -19.88 -5.53 5.55
N LEU A 13 -18.66 -5.19 5.99
CA LEU A 13 -17.50 -5.11 5.11
C LEU A 13 -17.14 -6.48 4.54
N GLU A 14 -17.12 -7.52 5.36
CA GLU A 14 -16.83 -8.89 4.93
C GLU A 14 -17.83 -9.39 3.86
N ILE A 15 -19.12 -9.10 4.03
CA ILE A 15 -20.15 -9.44 3.04
C ILE A 15 -19.87 -8.75 1.70
N LYS A 16 -19.63 -7.43 1.72
CA LYS A 16 -19.31 -6.65 0.52
C LYS A 16 -18.03 -7.15 -0.16
N PHE A 17 -17.02 -7.56 0.59
CA PHE A 17 -15.79 -8.11 0.03
C PHE A 17 -15.99 -9.47 -0.63
N LYS A 18 -16.88 -10.32 -0.10
CA LYS A 18 -17.20 -11.63 -0.71
C LYS A 18 -17.96 -11.49 -2.02
N GLU A 19 -18.68 -10.40 -2.21
CA GLU A 19 -19.35 -10.08 -3.48
C GLU A 19 -18.38 -9.58 -4.56
N ILE A 20 -17.19 -9.10 -4.16
CA ILE A 20 -16.15 -8.69 -5.10
C ILE A 20 -15.49 -9.95 -5.68
N SER A 21 -15.86 -10.28 -6.91
CA SER A 21 -15.08 -11.21 -7.72
C SER A 21 -13.88 -10.47 -8.30
N TYR A 22 -12.68 -10.81 -7.82
CA TYR A 22 -11.46 -10.33 -8.46
C TYR A 22 -11.34 -10.95 -9.86
N PRO A 23 -10.86 -10.17 -10.85
CA PRO A 23 -10.60 -10.72 -12.17
C PRO A 23 -9.59 -11.87 -12.06
N LEU A 24 -9.81 -12.94 -12.84
CA LEU A 24 -8.84 -14.03 -12.97
C LEU A 24 -7.49 -13.46 -13.43
N GLU A 25 -6.39 -14.02 -12.96
CA GLU A 25 -5.05 -13.51 -13.29
C GLU A 25 -4.79 -13.42 -14.81
N ALA A 26 -5.36 -14.35 -15.58
CA ALA A 26 -5.33 -14.39 -17.04
C ALA A 26 -6.08 -13.24 -17.74
N THR A 27 -6.91 -12.48 -17.02
CA THR A 27 -7.65 -11.33 -17.56
C THR A 27 -6.83 -10.04 -17.54
N PHE A 28 -5.73 -10.01 -16.80
CA PHE A 28 -4.83 -8.87 -16.78
C PHE A 28 -3.91 -8.87 -18.00
N GLN A 29 -3.63 -7.67 -18.52
CA GLN A 29 -2.60 -7.51 -19.54
C GLN A 29 -1.23 -7.90 -18.97
N PRO A 30 -0.33 -8.55 -19.73
CA PRO A 30 1.00 -8.90 -19.23
C PRO A 30 1.80 -7.70 -18.69
N SER A 31 1.58 -6.51 -19.24
CA SER A 31 2.19 -5.26 -18.77
C SER A 31 1.71 -4.83 -17.38
N PHE A 32 0.52 -5.27 -16.95
CA PHE A 32 -0.04 -4.99 -15.64
C PHE A 32 0.80 -5.64 -14.53
N PHE A 33 1.26 -6.88 -14.75
CA PHE A 33 2.14 -7.58 -13.81
C PHE A 33 3.45 -6.82 -13.57
N PHE A 34 4.08 -6.33 -14.64
CA PHE A 34 5.31 -5.54 -14.53
C PHE A 34 5.08 -4.21 -13.79
N GLN A 35 3.93 -3.56 -14.00
CA GLN A 35 3.57 -2.33 -13.29
C GLN A 35 3.35 -2.58 -11.79
N ILE A 36 2.73 -3.71 -11.41
CA ILE A 36 2.57 -4.10 -10.01
C ILE A 36 3.95 -4.29 -9.35
N LEU A 37 4.83 -5.08 -9.96
CA LEU A 37 6.17 -5.33 -9.41
C LEU A 37 6.98 -4.04 -9.26
N LYS A 38 6.89 -3.15 -10.25
CA LYS A 38 7.53 -1.83 -10.18
C LYS A 38 6.98 -1.01 -9.01
N ALA A 39 5.66 -0.93 -8.86
CA ALA A 39 5.02 -0.18 -7.78
C ALA A 39 5.36 -0.76 -6.40
N GLU A 40 5.44 -2.09 -6.27
CA GLU A 40 5.82 -2.77 -5.04
C GLU A 40 7.27 -2.44 -4.65
N LEU A 41 8.20 -2.51 -5.61
CA LEU A 41 9.59 -2.14 -5.40
C LEU A 41 9.73 -0.66 -5.02
N GLU A 42 9.05 0.24 -5.72
CA GLU A 42 9.03 1.68 -5.42
C GLU A 42 8.49 1.94 -4.00
N SER A 43 7.40 1.26 -3.62
CA SER A 43 6.83 1.33 -2.27
C SER A 43 7.82 0.85 -1.20
N MET A 44 8.52 -0.25 -1.46
CA MET A 44 9.55 -0.78 -0.55
C MET A 44 10.71 0.21 -0.38
N VAL A 45 11.21 0.78 -1.48
CA VAL A 45 12.26 1.80 -1.45
C VAL A 45 11.80 3.02 -0.65
N ILE A 46 10.58 3.50 -0.86
CA ILE A 46 10.01 4.61 -0.08
C ILE A 46 9.96 4.28 1.42
N ARG A 47 9.50 3.08 1.78
CA ARG A 47 9.45 2.63 3.19
C ARG A 47 10.84 2.59 3.82
N ILE A 48 11.84 2.09 3.09
CA ILE A 48 13.24 2.07 3.54
C ILE A 48 13.77 3.49 3.71
N ILE A 49 13.52 4.39 2.76
CA ILE A 49 13.92 5.80 2.85
C ILE A 49 13.28 6.46 4.07
N ILE A 50 11.97 6.27 4.29
CA ILE A 50 11.26 6.80 5.46
C ILE A 50 11.85 6.24 6.75
N PHE A 51 12.13 4.94 6.80
CA PHE A 51 12.78 4.30 7.94
C PHE A 51 14.16 4.90 8.22
N LEU A 52 15.01 5.02 7.19
CA LEU A 52 16.33 5.62 7.32
C LEU A 52 16.27 7.08 7.76
N ILE A 53 15.36 7.88 7.23
CA ILE A 53 15.15 9.28 7.65
C ILE A 53 14.76 9.36 9.13
N LYS A 54 13.90 8.45 9.59
CA LYS A 54 13.48 8.38 11.00
C LYS A 54 14.62 7.95 11.92
N GLU A 55 15.36 6.91 11.56
CA GLU A 55 16.42 6.33 12.41
C GLU A 55 17.70 7.18 12.44
N THR A 56 18.09 7.74 11.30
CA THR A 56 19.35 8.50 11.19
C THR A 56 19.18 10.00 11.41
N GLY A 57 17.93 10.47 11.58
CA GLY A 57 17.64 11.88 11.79
C GLY A 57 18.06 12.77 10.62
N LEU A 58 18.09 12.22 9.39
CA LEU A 58 18.47 12.87 8.13
C LEU A 58 17.42 13.93 7.70
N ASN A 59 17.15 14.88 8.59
CA ASN A 59 16.53 16.15 8.28
C ASN A 59 17.64 17.14 7.93
N ARG A 60 17.64 17.59 6.67
CA ARG A 60 18.43 18.68 6.08
C ARG A 60 19.81 18.29 5.55
N VAL A 61 19.84 17.75 4.33
CA VAL A 61 20.79 18.26 3.35
C VAL A 61 20.00 19.19 2.44
N LYS A 62 20.05 20.49 2.75
CA LYS A 62 19.64 21.52 1.80
C LYS A 62 20.54 21.34 0.57
N TYR A 63 19.97 20.97 -0.56
CA TYR A 63 20.65 21.12 -1.84
C TYR A 63 20.92 22.63 -2.03
N LYS A 64 22.16 23.07 -1.72
CA LYS A 64 22.68 24.31 -2.27
C LYS A 64 23.16 23.98 -3.68
N HIS A 65 22.40 24.37 -4.69
CA HIS A 65 22.97 24.62 -6.01
C HIS A 65 23.93 25.81 -5.85
N GLY A 66 25.21 25.54 -6.09
CA GLY A 66 26.21 26.54 -6.43
C GLY A 66 26.48 26.48 -7.92
#